data_AF-A0A1M7HSD6-F1
#
_entry.id   AF-A0A1M7HSD6-F1
#
_cell.length_a   1.000
_cell.length_b   1.000
_cell.length_c   1.000
_cell.angle_alpha   90.00
_cell.angle_beta   90.00
_cell.angle_gamma   90.00
#
_symmetry.space_group_name_H-M   'P 1'
#
loop_
_entity.id
_entity.type
_entity.pdbx_description
1 polymer ?
#
loop_
_entity_poly.entity_id
_entity_poly.type
_entity_poly.pdbx_seq_one_letter_code
_entity_poly.pdbx_strand_id
1 'polypeptide(L)'
;MPYLSRAYLKRTWLVEVSPRKEYGRCYKRLEPGRCVEGAPSTRPGFFVLIHTSGLLMEDITDKIFAYRDCSRHLWNSYFLNLNTKGEIWLDYQDEFEAINSILLEDTVLRQKSGVQSITKNEGNYYQAIRVIPNLGPLGFEALFAPPAQSHTQWTVIQLKADDNDFRFMGFFDWTTAQTMENQYARVRLISSGSLPQYIGYDFLLEAWNVVYMTESKEL
;
A
#
# COMPACT_ATOMS: atom_id res chain seq x y z
N MET A 1 -19.16 -52.57 7.80
CA MET A 1 -18.72 -51.41 6.99
C MET A 1 -19.58 -50.21 7.41
N PRO A 2 -19.07 -49.34 8.30
CA PRO A 2 -19.87 -48.29 8.92
C PRO A 2 -19.85 -46.99 8.11
N TYR A 3 -21.01 -46.32 8.02
CA TYR A 3 -21.13 -44.92 7.64
C TYR A 3 -20.81 -44.05 8.87
N LEU A 4 -19.77 -43.22 8.78
CA LEU A 4 -19.49 -42.18 9.78
C LEU A 4 -20.06 -40.85 9.27
N SER A 5 -21.00 -40.31 10.04
CA SER A 5 -21.58 -38.98 9.84
C SER A 5 -20.55 -37.88 10.15
N ARG A 6 -20.31 -36.98 9.20
CA ARG A 6 -19.58 -35.73 9.44
C ARG A 6 -20.49 -34.72 10.14
N ALA A 7 -20.27 -34.49 11.43
CA ALA A 7 -20.76 -33.31 12.11
C ALA A 7 -19.87 -32.11 11.74
N TYR A 8 -20.31 -31.29 10.78
CA TYR A 8 -19.76 -29.97 10.52
C TYR A 8 -20.39 -28.99 11.53
N LEU A 9 -19.66 -28.68 12.61
CA LEU A 9 -19.99 -27.53 13.46
C LEU A 9 -19.44 -26.26 12.81
N LYS A 10 -20.27 -25.61 11.97
CA LYS A 10 -20.14 -24.19 11.67
C LYS A 10 -20.34 -23.41 12.97
N ARG A 11 -19.28 -22.86 13.53
CA ARG A 11 -19.36 -21.69 14.42
C ARG A 11 -18.99 -20.46 13.61
N THR A 12 -20.02 -19.88 13.03
CA THR A 12 -20.03 -18.50 12.53
C THR A 12 -20.28 -17.56 13.72
N TRP A 13 -20.02 -16.27 13.50
CA TRP A 13 -20.27 -15.08 14.33
C TRP A 13 -19.11 -14.62 15.21
N LEU A 14 -18.81 -13.32 15.37
CA LEU A 14 -19.28 -12.06 14.78
C LEU A 14 -18.20 -11.06 15.22
N VAL A 15 -17.57 -10.31 14.31
CA VAL A 15 -16.95 -9.04 14.73
C VAL A 15 -18.06 -8.02 14.64
N GLU A 16 -18.51 -7.59 15.81
CA GLU A 16 -19.49 -6.52 15.97
C GLU A 16 -18.86 -5.23 15.42
N VAL A 17 -19.23 -4.84 14.20
CA VAL A 17 -18.84 -3.55 13.62
C VAL A 17 -19.67 -2.49 14.33
N SER A 18 -19.04 -1.79 15.28
CA SER A 18 -19.64 -0.64 15.95
C SER A 18 -20.06 0.40 14.91
N PRO A 19 -21.30 0.91 14.94
CA PRO A 19 -21.76 1.89 13.97
C PRO A 19 -20.99 3.20 14.15
N ARG A 20 -20.48 3.68 13.01
CA ARG A 20 -19.82 4.97 12.79
C ARG A 20 -20.40 6.06 13.71
N LYS A 21 -19.54 6.69 14.51
CA LYS A 21 -19.81 8.05 14.98
C LYS A 21 -19.73 8.98 13.79
N GLU A 22 -20.88 9.52 13.41
CA GLU A 22 -21.04 10.58 12.44
C GLU A 22 -20.20 11.80 12.86
N TYR A 23 -19.09 12.04 12.15
CA TYR A 23 -18.50 13.38 12.13
C TYR A 23 -19.29 14.22 11.13
N GLY A 24 -20.23 14.99 11.65
CA GLY A 24 -20.97 16.00 10.89
C GLY A 24 -20.02 17.00 10.24
N ARG A 25 -19.98 17.02 8.91
CA ARG A 25 -19.42 18.14 8.16
C ARG A 25 -20.45 19.25 8.11
N CYS A 26 -20.25 20.28 8.94
CA CYS A 26 -20.87 21.58 8.76
C CYS A 26 -20.38 22.21 7.45
N TYR A 27 -21.18 22.12 6.39
CA TYR A 27 -21.01 23.00 5.23
C TYR A 27 -21.54 24.39 5.58
N LYS A 28 -20.65 25.31 5.97
CA LYS A 28 -20.96 26.74 5.91
C LYS A 28 -20.87 27.20 4.46
N ARG A 29 -22.02 27.59 3.92
CA ARG A 29 -22.21 28.29 2.65
C ARG A 29 -21.36 29.57 2.65
N LEU A 30 -20.34 29.66 1.80
CA LEU A 30 -19.60 30.89 1.53
C LEU A 30 -20.25 31.57 0.31
N GLU A 31 -20.62 32.83 0.47
CA GLU A 31 -21.18 33.67 -0.59
C GLU A 31 -20.13 34.03 -1.65
N PRO A 32 -20.54 34.30 -2.91
CA PRO A 32 -19.62 34.61 -3.98
C PRO A 32 -19.29 36.11 -3.99
N GLY A 33 -18.00 36.46 -3.99
CA GLY A 33 -17.59 37.81 -4.37
C GLY A 33 -16.26 38.29 -3.79
N ARG A 34 -15.18 38.10 -4.56
CA ARG A 34 -14.20 39.13 -4.98
C ARG A 34 -12.97 38.42 -5.54
N CYS A 35 -12.76 38.58 -6.85
CA CYS A 35 -11.48 38.32 -7.48
C CYS A 35 -10.48 39.37 -6.98
N VAL A 36 -9.33 38.90 -6.50
CA VAL A 36 -8.13 39.73 -6.39
C VAL A 36 -7.07 39.03 -7.22
N GLU A 37 -6.76 39.62 -8.37
CA GLU A 37 -5.61 39.26 -9.20
C GLU A 37 -4.32 39.55 -8.42
N GLY A 38 -3.38 38.62 -8.41
CA GLY A 38 -2.05 38.88 -7.89
C GLY A 38 -1.18 37.65 -7.66
N ALA A 39 -0.23 37.46 -8.58
CA ALA A 39 1.05 36.78 -8.47
C ALA A 39 1.17 35.35 -9.05
N PRO A 40 2.19 35.12 -9.90
CA PRO A 40 2.47 33.82 -10.49
C PRO A 40 3.07 32.87 -9.43
N SER A 41 2.37 31.77 -9.18
CA SER A 41 2.85 30.66 -8.36
C SER A 41 3.82 29.80 -9.18
N THR A 42 5.09 30.20 -9.24
CA THR A 42 6.19 29.25 -9.47
C THR A 42 6.32 28.38 -8.23
N ARG A 43 5.80 27.15 -8.27
CA ARG A 43 6.20 26.10 -7.33
C ARG A 43 7.50 25.48 -7.85
N PRO A 44 8.64 25.64 -7.19
CA PRO A 44 9.78 24.78 -7.45
C PRO A 44 9.46 23.41 -6.84
N GLY A 45 9.54 22.35 -7.66
CA GLY A 45 9.54 20.98 -7.16
C GLY A 45 10.70 20.82 -6.18
N PHE A 46 10.37 20.60 -4.91
CA PHE A 46 11.34 20.27 -3.88
C PHE A 46 11.79 18.83 -4.10
N PHE A 47 12.91 18.64 -4.78
CA PHE A 47 13.65 17.38 -4.76
C PHE A 47 14.43 17.32 -3.46
N VAL A 48 13.94 16.56 -2.48
CA VAL A 48 14.70 16.25 -1.28
C VAL A 48 15.58 15.03 -1.59
N LEU A 49 16.84 15.29 -2.00
CA LEU A 49 17.85 14.24 -2.13
C LEU A 49 18.37 13.90 -0.72
N ILE A 50 17.93 12.76 -0.19
CA ILE A 50 18.44 12.24 1.09
C ILE A 50 19.71 11.44 0.81
N HIS A 51 20.87 12.01 1.15
CA HIS A 51 22.16 11.31 1.05
C HIS A 51 22.33 10.32 2.20
N THR A 52 21.80 9.11 2.04
CA THR A 52 22.25 7.95 2.82
C THR A 52 23.24 7.15 1.98
N SER A 53 24.53 7.34 2.24
CA SER A 53 25.64 6.47 1.78
C SER A 53 25.59 6.04 0.30
N GLY A 54 26.13 6.90 -0.57
CA GLY A 54 26.67 6.51 -1.89
C GLY A 54 25.68 6.26 -3.04
N LEU A 55 24.37 6.16 -2.78
CA LEU A 55 23.35 6.04 -3.83
C LEU A 55 22.38 7.22 -3.72
N LEU A 56 22.21 7.96 -4.81
CA LEU A 56 21.20 9.01 -4.90
C LEU A 56 19.83 8.32 -4.86
N MET A 57 19.03 8.60 -3.82
CA MET A 57 17.66 8.10 -3.75
C MET A 57 16.72 9.14 -4.35
N GLU A 58 15.83 8.69 -5.24
CA GLU A 58 14.80 9.49 -5.87
C GLU A 58 13.43 9.23 -5.23
N ASP A 59 12.71 10.30 -4.92
CA ASP A 59 11.32 10.22 -4.48
C ASP A 59 10.40 9.89 -5.66
N ILE A 60 9.69 8.76 -5.54
CA ILE A 60 8.73 8.24 -6.53
C ILE A 60 7.31 8.16 -5.97
N THR A 61 7.04 8.85 -4.86
CA THR A 61 5.74 8.84 -4.16
C THR A 61 4.59 9.19 -5.10
N ASP A 62 4.73 10.25 -5.90
CA ASP A 62 3.70 10.66 -6.87
C ASP A 62 3.40 9.57 -7.90
N LYS A 63 4.43 8.82 -8.33
CA LYS A 63 4.27 7.73 -9.30
C LYS A 63 3.59 6.52 -8.68
N ILE A 64 3.97 6.18 -7.45
CA ILE A 64 3.35 5.10 -6.69
C ILE A 64 1.89 5.43 -6.41
N PHE A 65 1.54 6.68 -6.12
CA PHE A 65 0.15 7.11 -5.95
C PHE A 65 -0.63 7.13 -7.27
N ALA A 66 -0.03 7.55 -8.38
CA ALA A 66 -0.66 7.42 -9.69
C ALA A 66 -0.96 5.96 -10.01
N TYR A 67 0.00 5.05 -9.77
CA TYR A 67 -0.21 3.60 -9.89
C TYR A 67 -1.34 3.12 -8.97
N ARG A 68 -1.35 3.54 -7.70
CA ARG A 68 -2.38 3.18 -6.71
C ARG A 68 -3.77 3.56 -7.18
N ASP A 69 -3.93 4.78 -7.68
CA ASP A 69 -5.22 5.29 -8.15
C ASP A 69 -5.67 4.58 -9.43
N CYS A 70 -4.77 4.33 -10.38
CA CYS A 70 -5.06 3.53 -11.56
C CYS A 70 -5.52 2.12 -11.20
N SER A 71 -4.79 1.44 -10.31
CA SER A 71 -5.11 0.10 -9.80
C SER A 71 -6.50 0.06 -9.14
N ARG A 72 -6.76 1.02 -8.25
CA ARG A 72 -8.05 1.18 -7.58
C ARG A 72 -9.20 1.42 -8.57
N HIS A 73 -9.01 2.32 -9.53
CA HIS A 73 -10.02 2.62 -10.53
C HIS A 73 -10.31 1.42 -11.42
N LEU A 74 -9.27 0.69 -11.83
CA LEU A 74 -9.42 -0.53 -12.63
C LEU A 74 -10.24 -1.58 -11.86
N TRP A 75 -9.91 -1.83 -10.59
CA TRP A 75 -10.67 -2.77 -9.77
C TRP A 75 -12.13 -2.33 -9.62
N ASN A 76 -12.35 -1.11 -9.12
CA ASN A 76 -13.67 -0.61 -8.75
C ASN A 76 -14.59 -0.41 -9.97
N SER A 77 -14.04 -0.13 -11.15
CA SER A 77 -14.84 0.14 -12.35
C SER A 77 -15.07 -1.09 -13.22
N TYR A 78 -14.09 -2.01 -13.27
CA TYR A 78 -14.14 -3.17 -14.16
C TYR A 78 -14.32 -4.47 -13.39
N PHE A 79 -13.36 -4.84 -12.53
CA PHE A 79 -13.35 -6.14 -11.85
C PHE A 79 -14.51 -6.30 -10.87
N LEU A 80 -14.89 -5.24 -10.17
CA LEU A 80 -16.06 -5.27 -9.27
C LEU A 80 -17.36 -5.62 -10.02
N ASN A 81 -17.52 -5.10 -11.24
CA ASN A 81 -18.70 -5.37 -12.06
C ASN A 81 -18.70 -6.81 -12.60
N LEU A 82 -17.54 -7.37 -12.91
CA LEU A 82 -17.41 -8.79 -13.27
C LEU A 82 -17.74 -9.69 -12.08
N ASN A 83 -17.18 -9.36 -10.92
CA ASN A 83 -17.35 -10.13 -9.69
C ASN A 83 -18.81 -10.18 -9.20
N THR A 84 -19.55 -9.09 -9.39
CA THR A 84 -20.96 -8.97 -8.97
C THR A 84 -21.91 -9.79 -9.86
N LYS A 85 -21.52 -10.10 -11.09
CA LYS A 85 -22.38 -10.84 -12.05
C LYS A 85 -22.41 -12.35 -11.83
N GLY A 86 -21.69 -12.86 -10.83
CA GLY A 86 -21.72 -14.29 -10.47
C GLY A 86 -21.04 -15.23 -11.47
N GLU A 87 -20.36 -14.67 -12.48
CA GLU A 87 -19.47 -15.41 -13.36
C GLU A 87 -18.17 -15.67 -12.59
N ILE A 88 -17.98 -16.91 -12.13
CA ILE A 88 -16.73 -17.54 -11.67
C ILE A 88 -15.76 -16.58 -10.94
N TRP A 89 -15.92 -16.48 -9.61
CA TRP A 89 -15.06 -15.71 -8.69
C TRP A 89 -13.55 -16.06 -8.73
N LEU A 90 -13.17 -17.21 -9.30
CA LEU A 90 -11.87 -17.84 -9.04
C LEU A 90 -10.72 -17.42 -9.97
N ASP A 91 -10.97 -16.79 -11.13
CA ASP A 91 -9.90 -16.47 -12.09
C ASP A 91 -9.53 -14.96 -12.16
N TYR A 92 -10.43 -14.06 -11.74
CA TYR A 92 -10.23 -12.62 -11.93
C TYR A 92 -9.22 -11.99 -10.98
N GLN A 93 -8.97 -12.59 -9.82
CA GLN A 93 -7.98 -12.05 -8.88
C GLN A 93 -6.57 -12.23 -9.45
N ASP A 94 -6.25 -13.40 -10.00
CA ASP A 94 -4.96 -13.68 -10.63
C ASP A 94 -4.75 -12.80 -11.88
N GLU A 95 -5.79 -12.63 -12.70
CA GLU A 95 -5.77 -11.70 -13.83
C GLU A 95 -5.53 -10.25 -13.39
N PHE A 96 -6.22 -9.81 -12.34
CA PHE A 96 -6.01 -8.48 -11.78
C PHE A 96 -4.58 -8.32 -11.26
N GLU A 97 -4.05 -9.28 -10.51
CA GLU A 97 -2.68 -9.24 -9.99
C GLU A 97 -1.63 -9.19 -11.11
N ALA A 98 -1.87 -9.92 -12.21
CA ALA A 98 -1.02 -9.86 -13.41
C ALA A 98 -1.05 -8.46 -14.05
N ILE A 99 -2.23 -7.88 -14.28
CA ILE A 99 -2.37 -6.53 -14.84
C ILE A 99 -1.77 -5.49 -13.90
N ASN A 100 -2.00 -5.63 -12.59
CA ASN A 100 -1.52 -4.71 -11.58
C ASN A 100 0.02 -4.69 -11.52
N SER A 101 0.65 -5.84 -11.71
CA SER A 101 2.11 -5.96 -11.82
C SER A 101 2.66 -5.20 -13.05
N ILE A 102 1.98 -5.29 -14.20
CA ILE A 102 2.33 -4.55 -15.42
C ILE A 102 2.16 -3.04 -15.21
N LEU A 103 1.04 -2.62 -14.60
CA LEU A 103 0.77 -1.21 -14.30
C LEU A 103 1.83 -0.57 -13.41
N LEU A 104 2.30 -1.30 -12.39
CA LEU A 104 3.39 -0.83 -11.54
C LEU A 104 4.68 -0.64 -12.35
N GLU A 105 5.03 -1.62 -13.19
CA GLU A 105 6.21 -1.55 -14.04
C GLU A 105 6.16 -0.34 -14.98
N ASP A 106 5.04 -0.14 -15.68
CA ASP A 106 4.89 0.94 -16.65
C ASP A 106 4.83 2.33 -15.99
N THR A 107 4.09 2.47 -14.89
CA THR A 107 3.83 3.78 -14.27
C THR A 107 5.02 4.28 -13.46
N VAL A 108 5.67 3.37 -12.73
CA VAL A 108 6.70 3.73 -11.76
C VAL A 108 8.10 3.50 -12.33
N LEU A 109 8.31 2.38 -13.02
CA LEU A 109 9.66 1.86 -13.26
C LEU A 109 10.20 2.21 -14.65
N ARG A 110 9.40 2.05 -15.71
CA ARG A 110 9.82 2.42 -17.08
C ARG A 110 10.08 3.90 -17.26
N GLN A 111 9.41 4.75 -16.48
CA GLN A 111 9.61 6.19 -16.53
C GLN A 111 10.93 6.65 -15.90
N LYS A 112 11.65 5.78 -15.18
CA LYS A 112 12.82 6.19 -14.38
C LYS A 112 14.08 5.38 -14.59
N SER A 113 13.98 4.10 -14.92
CA SER A 113 15.13 3.22 -14.73
C SER A 113 15.91 2.87 -16.00
N GLY A 114 15.30 2.87 -17.19
CA GLY A 114 15.91 2.19 -18.36
C GLY A 114 16.26 0.71 -18.07
N VAL A 115 15.81 0.18 -16.92
CA VAL A 115 16.08 -1.16 -16.40
C VAL A 115 15.05 -2.11 -16.98
N GLN A 116 15.54 -3.23 -17.51
CA GLN A 116 14.75 -4.39 -17.87
C GLN A 116 14.10 -4.94 -16.60
N SER A 117 12.78 -4.81 -16.50
CA SER A 117 11.85 -5.44 -15.55
C SER A 117 12.35 -5.60 -14.10
N ILE A 118 11.78 -4.81 -13.17
CA ILE A 118 12.02 -5.03 -11.75
C ILE A 118 11.12 -6.18 -11.30
N THR A 119 11.70 -7.38 -11.27
CA THR A 119 11.05 -8.55 -10.72
C THR A 119 11.05 -8.49 -9.19
N LYS A 120 10.04 -9.10 -8.59
CA LYS A 120 10.04 -9.32 -7.15
C LYS A 120 11.13 -10.31 -6.78
N ASN A 121 11.78 -10.11 -5.63
CA ASN A 121 12.67 -11.10 -5.05
C ASN A 121 11.89 -12.35 -4.62
N GLU A 122 12.62 -13.42 -4.22
CA GLU A 122 12.05 -14.67 -3.67
C GLU A 122 11.08 -14.43 -2.49
N GLY A 123 11.21 -13.29 -1.80
CA GLY A 123 10.30 -12.86 -0.74
C GLY A 123 9.05 -12.09 -1.19
N ASN A 124 8.72 -12.02 -2.49
CA ASN A 124 7.57 -11.29 -3.01
C ASN A 124 7.57 -9.78 -2.69
N TYR A 125 8.76 -9.15 -2.69
CA TYR A 125 8.95 -7.71 -2.52
C TYR A 125 9.86 -7.12 -3.60
N TYR A 126 9.76 -5.82 -3.86
CA TYR A 126 10.54 -5.08 -4.84
C TYR A 126 11.79 -4.47 -4.18
N GLN A 127 12.98 -4.98 -4.50
CA GLN A 127 14.24 -4.47 -3.92
C GLN A 127 14.42 -2.97 -4.15
N ALA A 128 14.08 -2.51 -5.36
CA ALA A 128 14.31 -1.14 -5.78
C ALA A 128 13.42 -0.11 -5.05
N ILE A 129 12.28 -0.53 -4.50
CA ILE A 129 11.30 0.39 -3.91
C ILE A 129 11.38 0.32 -2.39
N ARG A 130 12.05 1.30 -1.81
CA ARG A 130 12.11 1.52 -0.36
C ARG A 130 10.90 2.33 0.10
N VAL A 131 10.34 1.98 1.25
CA VAL A 131 9.21 2.68 1.87
C VAL A 131 9.67 3.26 3.21
N ILE A 132 9.45 4.55 3.41
CA ILE A 132 9.90 5.26 4.60
C ILE A 132 8.66 5.83 5.31
N PRO A 133 8.33 5.37 6.53
CA PRO A 133 7.22 5.95 7.29
C PRO A 133 7.55 7.37 7.75
N ASN A 134 6.57 8.27 7.66
CA ASN A 134 6.67 9.62 8.20
C ASN A 134 6.50 9.56 9.73
N LEU A 135 7.60 9.36 10.46
CA LEU A 135 7.58 9.26 11.92
C LEU A 135 7.20 10.60 12.54
N GLY A 136 6.03 10.64 13.19
CA GLY A 136 5.63 11.77 14.03
C GLY A 136 6.31 11.74 15.41
N PRO A 137 6.06 12.74 16.27
CA PRO A 137 6.64 12.81 17.62
C PRO A 137 6.21 11.65 18.53
N LEU A 138 5.09 10.99 18.22
CA LEU A 138 4.59 9.81 18.94
C LEU A 138 5.02 8.49 18.27
N GLY A 139 5.83 8.55 17.21
CA GLY A 139 6.11 7.43 16.32
C GLY A 139 5.04 7.25 15.24
N PHE A 140 5.05 6.07 14.63
CA PHE A 140 4.13 5.66 13.58
C PHE A 140 3.48 4.33 13.95
N GLU A 141 2.14 4.28 13.94
CA GLU A 141 1.41 3.03 14.19
C GLU A 141 1.43 2.17 12.92
N ALA A 142 1.91 0.94 13.05
CA ALA A 142 1.94 -0.06 11.98
C ALA A 142 1.29 -1.35 12.47
N LEU A 143 0.91 -2.20 11.51
CA LEU A 143 0.55 -3.58 11.77
C LEU A 143 1.65 -4.48 11.25
N PHE A 144 1.95 -5.57 11.93
CA PHE A 144 2.93 -6.55 11.47
C PHE A 144 2.47 -7.98 11.66
N ALA A 145 3.01 -8.88 10.85
CA ALA A 145 2.78 -10.30 10.97
C ALA A 145 3.90 -11.12 10.30
N PRO A 146 4.08 -12.40 10.67
CA PRO A 146 4.97 -13.30 9.94
C PRO A 146 4.59 -13.37 8.44
N PRO A 147 5.56 -13.65 7.56
CA PRO A 147 5.30 -13.75 6.13
C PRO A 147 4.23 -14.80 5.83
N ALA A 148 3.30 -14.41 4.94
CA ALA A 148 2.03 -15.04 4.59
C ALA A 148 1.82 -16.52 5.03
N GLN A 149 0.93 -16.69 6.02
CA GLN A 149 0.20 -17.93 6.28
C GLN A 149 -1.30 -17.70 5.99
N SER A 150 -2.07 -18.76 5.71
CA SER A 150 -3.50 -18.69 5.34
C SER A 150 -4.39 -18.01 6.38
N HIS A 151 -3.93 -17.86 7.63
CA HIS A 151 -4.62 -17.18 8.72
C HIS A 151 -3.66 -16.26 9.49
N THR A 152 -3.25 -15.19 8.84
CA THR A 152 -2.30 -14.24 9.43
C THR A 152 -3.01 -13.30 10.41
N GLN A 153 -2.65 -13.37 11.69
CA GLN A 153 -3.10 -12.41 12.70
C GLN A 153 -2.15 -11.22 12.73
N TRP A 154 -2.67 -10.04 12.40
CA TRP A 154 -1.91 -8.79 12.41
C TRP A 154 -1.87 -8.20 13.81
N THR A 155 -0.69 -7.78 14.25
CA THR A 155 -0.45 -7.18 15.56
C THR A 155 -0.04 -5.72 15.41
N VAL A 156 -0.58 -4.85 16.27
CA VAL A 156 -0.24 -3.41 16.29
C VAL A 156 1.14 -3.20 16.89
N ILE A 157 1.94 -2.31 16.30
CA ILE A 157 3.23 -1.87 16.81
C ILE A 157 3.42 -0.37 16.58
N GLN A 158 4.10 0.30 17.52
CA GLN A 158 4.52 1.69 17.36
C GLN A 158 5.98 1.75 16.92
N LEU A 159 6.22 2.13 15.66
CA LEU A 159 7.55 2.40 15.13
C LEU A 159 8.05 3.73 15.68
N LYS A 160 9.23 3.74 16.30
CA LYS A 160 9.81 4.95 16.92
C LYS A 160 11.15 5.38 16.31
N ALA A 161 11.78 4.49 15.56
CA ALA A 161 13.08 4.71 14.93
C ALA A 161 12.96 4.64 13.41
N ASP A 162 13.78 5.41 12.72
CA ASP A 162 13.88 5.51 11.27
C ASP A 162 14.92 4.53 10.66
N ASP A 163 15.49 3.67 11.50
CA ASP A 163 16.50 2.68 11.13
C ASP A 163 15.93 1.41 10.46
N ASN A 164 14.68 1.46 10.03
CA ASN A 164 13.98 0.35 9.41
C ASN A 164 14.12 0.39 7.88
N ASP A 165 14.61 -0.70 7.29
CA ASP A 165 14.63 -0.90 5.84
C ASP A 165 13.40 -1.69 5.39
N PHE A 166 12.34 -0.96 5.03
CA PHE A 166 11.13 -1.55 4.47
C PHE A 166 11.16 -1.55 2.94
N ARG A 167 10.84 -2.70 2.34
CA ARG A 167 10.71 -2.85 0.88
C ARG A 167 9.27 -3.12 0.48
N PHE A 168 8.81 -2.41 -0.55
CA PHE A 168 7.43 -2.48 -1.01
C PHE A 168 7.09 -3.86 -1.57
N MET A 169 5.93 -4.41 -1.22
CA MET A 169 5.39 -5.65 -1.78
C MET A 169 4.20 -5.41 -2.72
N GLY A 170 3.40 -4.41 -2.38
CA GLY A 170 2.14 -4.11 -3.03
C GLY A 170 1.22 -3.34 -2.09
N PHE A 171 0.06 -2.95 -2.58
CA PHE A 171 -0.99 -2.44 -1.71
C PHE A 171 -1.80 -3.58 -1.10
N PHE A 172 -2.39 -3.29 0.05
CA PHE A 172 -3.23 -4.22 0.79
C PHE A 172 -4.51 -3.52 1.23
N ASP A 173 -5.58 -4.30 1.25
CA ASP A 173 -6.89 -3.89 1.73
C ASP A 173 -7.53 -5.03 2.53
N TRP A 174 -8.30 -4.64 3.55
CA TRP A 174 -9.10 -5.57 4.34
C TRP A 174 -10.39 -5.96 3.62
N THR A 175 -10.91 -5.09 2.76
CA THR A 175 -12.21 -5.30 2.11
C THR A 175 -12.04 -5.97 0.76
N THR A 176 -12.11 -7.29 0.72
CA THR A 176 -12.08 -8.06 -0.54
C THR A 176 -13.43 -8.10 -1.28
N ALA A 177 -14.53 -7.71 -0.62
CA ALA A 177 -15.88 -7.99 -1.10
C ALA A 177 -16.59 -6.85 -1.85
N GLN A 178 -16.07 -5.62 -1.87
CA GLN A 178 -16.82 -4.48 -2.42
C GLN A 178 -15.92 -3.50 -3.17
N THR A 179 -15.05 -2.79 -2.48
CA THR A 179 -14.22 -1.75 -3.10
C THR A 179 -12.79 -1.94 -2.65
N MET A 180 -11.87 -1.71 -3.57
CA MET A 180 -10.45 -1.65 -3.27
C MET A 180 -10.09 -0.20 -3.02
N GLU A 181 -9.68 0.13 -1.81
CA GLU A 181 -9.14 1.42 -1.43
C GLU A 181 -7.62 1.41 -1.36
N ASN A 182 -6.97 0.23 -1.33
CA ASN A 182 -5.51 0.14 -1.23
C ASN A 182 -4.99 0.99 -0.05
N GLN A 183 -5.63 0.82 1.11
CA GLN A 183 -5.39 1.67 2.29
C GLN A 183 -3.95 1.53 2.81
N TYR A 184 -3.40 0.32 2.74
CA TYR A 184 -2.09 0.02 3.30
C TYR A 184 -1.06 -0.26 2.22
N ALA A 185 0.15 0.28 2.40
CA ALA A 185 1.34 -0.26 1.78
C ALA A 185 1.77 -1.52 2.55
N ARG A 186 1.73 -2.68 1.89
CA ARG A 186 2.34 -3.89 2.42
C ARG A 186 3.83 -3.85 2.10
N VAL A 187 4.64 -4.01 3.13
CA VAL A 187 6.09 -3.95 3.04
C VAL A 187 6.71 -5.12 3.78
N ARG A 188 7.94 -5.49 3.42
CA ARG A 188 8.75 -6.43 4.17
C ARG A 188 9.87 -5.71 4.89
N LEU A 189 10.11 -6.04 6.15
CA LEU A 189 11.26 -5.55 6.91
C LEU A 189 12.52 -6.34 6.54
N ILE A 190 13.51 -5.69 5.94
CA ILE A 190 14.75 -6.32 5.48
C ILE A 190 15.87 -6.19 6.52
N SER A 191 15.97 -5.03 7.15
CA SER A 191 16.91 -4.80 8.24
C SER A 191 16.35 -3.77 9.22
N SER A 192 16.74 -3.89 10.49
CA SER A 192 16.41 -2.93 11.54
C SER A 192 17.33 -3.14 12.73
N GLY A 193 17.86 -2.05 13.30
CA GLY A 193 18.55 -2.10 14.58
C GLY A 193 17.58 -2.10 15.77
N SER A 194 16.43 -1.44 15.62
CA SER A 194 15.39 -1.31 16.66
C SER A 194 14.45 -2.51 16.75
N LEU A 195 14.29 -3.27 15.66
CA LEU A 195 13.35 -4.38 15.53
C LEU A 195 14.00 -5.66 14.93
N PRO A 196 15.16 -6.12 15.43
CA PRO A 196 15.91 -7.22 14.80
C PRO A 196 15.13 -8.54 14.75
N GLN A 197 14.26 -8.81 15.73
CA GLN A 197 13.45 -10.02 15.80
C GLN A 197 12.32 -10.09 14.74
N TYR A 198 12.00 -8.97 14.09
CA TYR A 198 10.94 -8.89 13.07
C TYR A 198 11.50 -8.80 11.66
N ILE A 199 12.81 -8.99 11.46
CA ILE A 199 13.39 -9.09 10.13
C ILE A 199 12.73 -10.25 9.37
N GLY A 200 12.30 -9.98 8.13
CA GLY A 200 11.55 -10.89 7.26
C GLY A 200 10.03 -10.88 7.47
N TYR A 201 9.53 -10.16 8.48
CA TYR A 201 8.09 -9.99 8.71
C TYR A 201 7.49 -9.00 7.72
N ASP A 202 6.19 -9.17 7.47
CA ASP A 202 5.41 -8.23 6.67
C ASP A 202 4.80 -7.18 7.59
N PHE A 203 4.74 -5.95 7.11
CA PHE A 203 4.14 -4.81 7.78
C PHE A 203 3.10 -4.15 6.87
N LEU A 204 2.07 -3.58 7.49
CA LEU A 204 1.11 -2.69 6.85
C LEU A 204 1.32 -1.28 7.39
N LEU A 205 1.63 -0.37 6.49
CA LEU A 205 1.79 1.05 6.76
C LEU A 205 0.67 1.81 6.04
N GLU A 206 0.03 2.78 6.69
CA GLU A 206 -0.97 3.64 6.04
C GLU A 206 -0.34 4.33 4.81
N ALA A 207 -0.87 4.04 3.61
CA ALA A 207 -0.23 4.40 2.36
C ALA A 207 0.00 5.91 2.20
N TRP A 208 -0.85 6.73 2.82
CA TRP A 208 -0.79 8.19 2.77
C TRP A 208 0.26 8.81 3.70
N ASN A 209 0.80 8.03 4.64
CA ASN A 209 1.73 8.50 5.66
C ASN A 209 3.15 7.93 5.46
N VAL A 210 3.48 7.50 4.24
CA VAL A 210 4.80 7.01 3.88
C VAL A 210 5.34 7.73 2.64
N VAL A 211 6.65 7.70 2.46
CA VAL A 211 7.36 8.16 1.26
C VAL A 211 7.94 6.94 0.56
N TYR A 212 7.90 6.94 -0.77
CA TYR A 212 8.45 5.88 -1.60
C TYR A 212 9.70 6.38 -2.31
N MET A 213 10.81 5.66 -2.11
CA MET A 213 12.10 6.01 -2.68
C MET A 213 12.61 4.88 -3.56
N THR A 214 13.30 5.24 -4.65
CA THR A 214 14.06 4.29 -5.47
C THR A 214 15.50 4.74 -5.62
N GLU A 215 16.39 3.81 -5.90
CA GLU A 215 17.76 4.14 -6.30
C GLU A 215 17.73 4.87 -7.66
N SER A 216 18.34 6.06 -7.71
CA SER A 216 18.62 6.80 -8.91
C SER A 216 19.93 6.29 -9.49
N LYS A 217 19.93 5.95 -10.79
CA LYS A 217 21.19 5.73 -11.51
C LYS A 217 21.71 7.09 -11.97
N GLU A 218 22.96 7.41 -11.64
CA GLU A 218 23.69 8.43 -12.39
C GLU A 218 23.74 7.97 -13.86
N LEU A 219 23.19 8.80 -14.75
CA LEU A 219 23.18 8.59 -16.21
C LEU A 219 24.57 8.85 -16.80
#